data_AF-A0A453JPI9-F1
#
_entry.id   AF-A0A453JPI9-F1
#
_cell.length_a   1.000
_cell.length_b   1.000
_cell.length_c   1.000
_cell.angle_alpha   90.00
_cell.angle_beta   90.00
_cell.angle_gamma   90.00
#
_symmetry.space_group_name_H-M   'P 1'
#
loop_
_entity.id
_entity.type
_entity.pdbx_description
1 polymer ?
#
loop_
_entity_poly.entity_id
_entity_poly.type
_entity_poly.pdbx_seq_one_letter_code
_entity_poly.pdbx_strand_id
1 'polypeptide(L)'
;MLVYNYLENNSLARTLFGNAHSSIRFDWSTRAKICIGVAEGLTYLHEEIRPHIVHRDIKASNILLDKDLSPKISDFGLAKLFPGNMTHISTRVAGTLGYLAPEYAIRGQLTKKADVYSFGVLLLEIVSGRWHTDPRLPLQDQFLLETAWTLYES
;
A
#
# COMPACT_ATOMS: atom_id res chain seq x y z
N MET A 1 19.94 6.57 13.22
CA MET A 1 19.43 7.53 12.20
C MET A 1 19.64 6.89 10.84
N LEU A 2 18.60 6.85 10.00
CA LEU A 2 18.67 6.38 8.61
C LEU A 2 18.54 7.61 7.69
N VAL A 3 19.29 7.62 6.58
CA VAL A 3 19.28 8.73 5.61
C VAL A 3 18.82 8.18 4.26
N TYR A 4 17.79 8.81 3.69
CA TYR A 4 17.23 8.46 2.39
C TYR A 4 17.38 9.62 1.42
N ASN A 5 17.36 9.32 0.11
CA ASN A 5 17.25 10.36 -0.91
C ASN A 5 15.93 11.11 -0.73
N TYR A 6 15.99 12.45 -0.81
CA TYR A 6 14.79 13.27 -0.79
C TYR A 6 13.97 13.04 -2.06
N LEU A 7 12.67 12.81 -1.91
CA LEU A 7 11.74 12.62 -3.02
C LEU A 7 10.76 13.79 -3.06
N GLU A 8 10.89 14.59 -4.12
CA GLU A 8 10.32 15.94 -4.27
C GLU A 8 8.79 15.97 -4.17
N ASN A 9 8.13 14.92 -4.67
CA ASN A 9 6.68 14.83 -4.68
C ASN A 9 6.09 14.20 -3.41
N ASN A 10 6.92 13.96 -2.37
CA ASN A 10 6.53 13.38 -1.09
C ASN A 10 5.81 12.02 -1.26
N SER A 11 5.01 11.62 -0.26
CA SER A 11 4.21 10.42 -0.32
C SER A 11 2.96 10.59 -1.17
N LEU A 12 2.54 9.48 -1.77
CA LEU A 12 1.31 9.38 -2.55
C LEU A 12 0.08 9.80 -1.73
N ALA A 13 0.06 9.54 -0.41
CA ALA A 13 -1.00 10.05 0.47
C ALA A 13 -1.10 11.58 0.45
N ARG A 14 0.03 12.30 0.47
CA ARG A 14 0.03 13.76 0.37
C ARG A 14 -0.47 14.23 -0.99
N THR A 15 -0.15 13.51 -2.05
CA THR A 15 -0.57 13.86 -3.41
C THR A 15 -2.05 13.55 -3.66
N LEU A 16 -2.58 12.45 -3.13
CA LEU A 16 -3.98 12.04 -3.26
C LEU A 16 -4.93 12.85 -2.37
N PHE A 17 -4.49 13.17 -1.15
CA PHE A 17 -5.38 13.70 -0.10
C PHE A 17 -5.00 15.10 0.43
N GLY A 18 -3.85 15.63 0.00
CA GLY A 18 -3.40 16.96 0.43
C GLY A 18 -4.22 18.09 -0.19
N ASN A 19 -4.39 19.18 0.56
CA ASN A 19 -5.08 20.37 0.08
C ASN A 19 -4.30 21.06 -1.06
N ALA A 20 -4.91 21.11 -2.24
CA ALA A 20 -4.88 22.14 -3.30
C ALA A 20 -3.55 22.82 -3.72
N HIS A 21 -2.37 22.39 -3.27
CA HIS A 21 -1.09 23.04 -3.59
C HIS A 21 -0.09 22.14 -4.33
N SER A 22 -0.47 20.91 -4.70
CA SER A 22 0.24 20.17 -5.72
C SER A 22 -0.32 20.56 -7.09
N SER A 23 0.53 21.12 -7.96
CA SER A 23 0.22 21.36 -9.37
C SER A 23 0.10 20.05 -10.18
N ILE A 24 0.28 18.91 -9.52
CA ILE A 24 0.37 17.58 -10.12
C ILE A 24 -1.04 17.07 -10.44
N ARG A 25 -1.38 17.03 -11.72
CA ARG A 25 -2.60 16.36 -12.20
C ARG A 25 -2.40 14.85 -12.18
N PHE A 26 -3.05 14.18 -11.23
CA PHE A 26 -3.19 12.72 -11.21
C PHE A 26 -4.30 12.27 -12.14
N ASP A 27 -4.03 12.35 -13.44
CA ASP A 27 -4.88 11.73 -14.44
C ASP A 27 -4.82 10.19 -14.35
N TRP A 28 -5.69 9.53 -15.11
CA TRP A 28 -5.77 8.07 -15.08
C TRP A 28 -4.46 7.40 -15.50
N SER A 29 -3.76 7.96 -16.49
CA SER A 29 -2.49 7.44 -16.97
C SER A 29 -1.43 7.43 -15.85
N THR A 30 -1.33 8.54 -15.11
CA THR A 30 -0.43 8.68 -13.97
C THR A 30 -0.78 7.70 -12.85
N ARG A 31 -2.07 7.57 -12.52
CA ARG A 31 -2.55 6.60 -11.51
C ARG A 31 -2.17 5.17 -11.90
N ALA A 32 -2.42 4.78 -13.15
CA ALA A 32 -2.08 3.46 -13.66
C ALA A 32 -0.56 3.20 -13.63
N LYS A 33 0.25 4.17 -14.06
CA LYS A 33 1.72 4.09 -13.98
C LYS A 33 2.19 3.83 -12.55
N ILE A 34 1.59 4.49 -11.57
CA ILE A 34 1.94 4.32 -10.15
C ILE A 34 1.53 2.93 -9.64
N CYS A 35 0.32 2.48 -9.96
CA CYS A 35 -0.12 1.12 -9.60
C CYS A 35 0.84 0.06 -10.16
N ILE A 36 1.23 0.20 -11.43
CA ILE A 36 2.17 -0.71 -12.09
C ILE A 36 3.54 -0.67 -11.40
N GLY A 37 4.12 0.50 -11.17
CA GLY A 37 5.43 0.61 -10.54
C GLY A 37 5.47 0.09 -9.09
N VAL A 38 4.38 0.24 -8.33
CA VAL A 38 4.27 -0.39 -7.00
C VAL A 38 4.20 -1.92 -7.12
N ALA A 39 3.44 -2.44 -8.10
CA ALA A 39 3.35 -3.88 -8.34
C ALA A 39 4.69 -4.48 -8.80
N GLU A 40 5.45 -3.77 -9.63
CA GLU A 40 6.82 -4.14 -10.03
C GLU A 40 7.74 -4.20 -8.80
N GLY A 41 7.69 -3.18 -7.93
CA GLY A 41 8.45 -3.16 -6.67
C GLY A 41 8.09 -4.33 -5.76
N LEU A 42 6.80 -4.67 -5.63
CA LEU A 42 6.37 -5.84 -4.86
C LEU A 42 6.83 -7.16 -5.48
N THR A 43 6.72 -7.30 -6.81
CA THR A 43 7.22 -8.46 -7.56
C THR A 43 8.70 -8.69 -7.29
N TYR A 44 9.50 -7.62 -7.36
CA TYR A 44 10.92 -7.67 -7.05
C TYR A 44 11.19 -8.21 -5.65
N LEU A 45 10.50 -7.69 -4.63
CA LEU A 45 10.65 -8.13 -3.23
C LEU A 45 10.23 -9.59 -3.02
N HIS A 46 9.18 -10.02 -3.72
CA HIS A 46 8.49 -11.28 -3.48
C HIS A 46 9.04 -12.46 -4.27
N GLU A 47 9.62 -12.21 -5.45
CA GLU A 47 9.98 -13.25 -6.41
C GLU A 47 11.44 -13.16 -6.88
N GLU A 48 12.00 -11.96 -7.05
CA GLU A 48 13.31 -11.79 -7.67
C GLU A 48 14.48 -11.85 -6.67
N ILE A 49 14.32 -11.28 -5.48
CA ILE A 49 15.37 -11.28 -4.46
C ILE A 49 15.31 -12.49 -3.53
N ARG A 50 16.47 -12.94 -3.05
CA ARG A 50 16.58 -14.02 -2.06
C ARG A 50 17.47 -13.61 -0.86
N PRO A 51 17.02 -13.82 0.39
CA PRO A 51 15.67 -14.27 0.76
C PRO A 51 14.60 -13.25 0.34
N HIS A 52 13.38 -13.72 0.05
CA HIS A 52 12.27 -12.83 -0.31
C HIS A 52 11.96 -11.89 0.86
N ILE A 53 11.33 -10.76 0.59
CA ILE A 53 11.00 -9.77 1.61
C ILE A 53 9.49 -9.53 1.61
N VAL A 54 8.86 -9.57 2.77
CA VAL A 54 7.48 -9.11 2.98
C VAL A 54 7.54 -7.75 3.68
N HIS A 55 6.97 -6.72 3.07
CA HIS A 55 7.06 -5.33 3.52
C HIS A 55 6.24 -5.07 4.79
N ARG A 56 5.01 -5.61 4.87
CA ARG A 56 4.03 -5.55 5.98
C ARG A 56 3.37 -4.20 6.22
N ASP A 57 3.80 -3.14 5.55
CA ASP A 57 3.19 -1.81 5.70
C ASP A 57 3.03 -1.08 4.36
N ILE A 58 2.48 -1.77 3.36
CA ILE A 58 2.12 -1.14 2.08
C ILE A 58 0.88 -0.26 2.29
N LYS A 59 1.03 1.04 2.04
CA LYS A 59 -0.02 2.06 2.17
C LYS A 59 0.38 3.32 1.43
N ALA A 60 -0.57 4.23 1.17
CA ALA A 60 -0.32 5.44 0.39
C ALA A 60 0.77 6.35 1.00
N SER A 61 0.93 6.38 2.33
CA SER A 61 1.98 7.19 2.97
C SER A 61 3.39 6.60 2.82
N ASN A 62 3.51 5.30 2.53
CA ASN A 62 4.78 4.60 2.34
C ASN A 62 5.16 4.43 0.86
N ILE A 63 4.34 4.92 -0.07
CA ILE A 63 4.72 5.07 -1.47
C ILE A 63 5.18 6.50 -1.70
N LEU A 64 6.46 6.68 -2.01
CA LEU A 64 7.04 7.97 -2.32
C LEU A 64 7.09 8.17 -3.83
N LEU A 65 7.00 9.42 -4.29
CA LEU A 65 7.02 9.78 -5.70
C LEU A 65 8.27 10.59 -5.99
N ASP A 66 9.05 10.15 -6.97
CA ASP A 66 10.14 10.97 -7.51
C ASP A 66 9.63 12.07 -8.45
N LYS A 67 10.54 12.87 -8.98
CA LYS A 67 10.26 14.01 -9.88
C LYS A 67 9.44 13.63 -11.11
N ASP A 68 9.55 12.38 -11.58
CA ASP A 68 8.89 11.85 -12.78
C ASP A 68 7.61 11.08 -12.44
N LEU A 69 7.11 11.26 -11.21
CA LEU A 69 5.96 10.57 -10.61
C LEU A 69 6.12 9.05 -10.64
N SER A 70 7.35 8.56 -10.61
CA SER A 70 7.62 7.13 -10.51
C SER A 70 7.57 6.72 -9.04
N PRO A 71 6.80 5.67 -8.70
CA PRO A 71 6.63 5.26 -7.31
C PRO A 71 7.88 4.55 -6.78
N LYS A 72 8.13 4.74 -5.48
CA LYS A 72 9.15 4.02 -4.71
C LYS A 72 8.54 3.54 -3.41
N ILE A 73 8.60 2.23 -3.16
CA ILE A 73 8.22 1.63 -1.88
C ILE A 73 9.25 2.09 -0.83
N SER A 74 8.77 2.57 0.30
CA SER A 74 9.58 3.09 1.40
C SER A 74 9.11 2.55 2.74
N ASP A 75 9.89 2.82 3.79
CA ASP A 75 9.64 2.37 5.18
C ASP A 75 9.58 0.85 5.35
N PHE A 76 10.75 0.22 5.22
CA PHE A 76 10.97 -1.19 5.50
C PHE A 76 11.12 -1.48 7.00
N GLY A 77 10.71 -0.58 7.90
CA GLY A 77 10.89 -0.73 9.35
C GLY A 77 10.16 -1.93 9.94
N LEU A 78 9.07 -2.40 9.28
CA LEU A 78 8.34 -3.60 9.66
C LEU A 78 8.71 -4.83 8.82
N ALA A 79 9.50 -4.66 7.76
CA ALA A 79 9.75 -5.70 6.77
C ALA A 79 10.39 -6.96 7.38
N LYS A 80 10.13 -8.10 6.75
CA LYS A 80 10.61 -9.40 7.24
C LYS A 80 11.13 -10.26 6.09
N LEU A 81 12.27 -10.89 6.32
CA LEU A 81 12.82 -11.88 5.40
C LEU A 81 11.93 -13.12 5.40
N PHE A 82 11.63 -13.62 4.21
CA PHE A 82 10.77 -14.76 3.94
C PHE A 82 11.57 -15.85 3.22
N PRO A 83 12.05 -16.87 3.94
CA PRO A 83 12.73 -18.01 3.34
C PRO A 83 11.82 -18.77 2.37
N GLY A 84 12.35 -19.15 1.20
CA GLY A 84 11.55 -19.78 0.13
C GLY A 84 11.01 -21.18 0.45
N ASN A 85 11.41 -21.79 1.57
CA ASN A 85 10.92 -23.10 2.03
C ASN A 85 9.76 -23.01 3.03
N MET A 86 9.28 -21.80 3.35
CA MET A 86 8.21 -21.58 4.32
C MET A 86 6.88 -21.27 3.64
N THR A 87 5.78 -21.81 4.15
CA THR A 87 4.42 -21.44 3.70
C THR A 87 3.95 -20.14 4.34
N HIS A 88 4.37 -19.87 5.58
CA HIS A 88 4.09 -18.66 6.34
C HIS A 88 5.13 -18.46 7.44
N ILE A 89 5.19 -17.25 7.99
CA ILE A 89 5.96 -16.90 9.19
C ILE A 89 4.98 -16.60 10.32
N SER A 90 5.04 -17.36 11.41
CA SER A 90 4.33 -17.01 12.64
C SER A 90 5.04 -15.85 13.32
N THR A 91 4.36 -14.71 13.43
CA THR A 91 4.94 -13.49 14.00
C THR A 91 3.87 -12.60 14.61
N ARG A 92 4.24 -11.74 15.57
CA ARG A 92 3.35 -10.69 16.07
C ARG A 92 2.81 -9.88 14.90
N VAL A 93 1.50 -9.63 14.90
CA VAL A 93 0.83 -8.77 13.93
C VAL A 93 1.39 -7.35 14.03
N ALA A 94 1.82 -6.81 12.90
CA ALA A 94 2.21 -5.40 12.76
C ALA A 94 1.85 -4.92 11.36
N GLY A 95 1.57 -3.63 11.24
CA GLY A 95 1.09 -2.97 10.02
C GLY A 95 0.02 -1.95 10.38
N THR A 96 -0.54 -1.29 9.37
CA THR A 96 -1.56 -0.27 9.54
C THR A 96 -2.97 -0.87 9.47
N LEU A 97 -3.80 -0.59 10.48
CA LEU A 97 -5.21 -1.00 10.48
C LEU A 97 -5.92 -0.44 9.23
N GLY A 98 -6.76 -1.26 8.60
CA GLY A 98 -7.37 -0.94 7.30
C GLY A 98 -6.60 -1.49 6.09
N TYR A 99 -5.29 -1.78 6.23
CA TYR A 99 -4.48 -2.44 5.19
C TYR A 99 -4.09 -3.88 5.56
N LEU A 100 -4.35 -4.31 6.80
CA LEU A 100 -3.98 -5.63 7.28
C LEU A 100 -4.84 -6.73 6.63
N ALA A 101 -4.18 -7.70 6.02
CA ALA A 101 -4.85 -8.89 5.52
C ALA A 101 -5.55 -9.65 6.65
N PRO A 102 -6.80 -10.09 6.47
CA PRO A 102 -7.61 -10.68 7.53
C PRO A 102 -6.99 -11.97 8.08
N GLU A 103 -6.45 -12.83 7.23
CA GLU A 103 -5.78 -14.06 7.63
C GLU A 103 -4.54 -13.78 8.50
N TYR A 104 -3.82 -12.71 8.20
CA TYR A 104 -2.66 -12.30 8.99
C TYR A 104 -3.09 -11.68 10.33
N ALA A 105 -4.11 -10.83 10.33
CA ALA A 105 -4.65 -10.20 11.53
C ALA A 105 -5.22 -11.22 12.52
N ILE A 106 -5.92 -12.25 12.01
CA ILE A 106 -6.57 -13.27 12.83
C ILE A 106 -5.57 -14.33 13.31
N ARG A 107 -4.70 -14.82 12.42
CA ARG A 107 -3.87 -16.01 12.70
C ARG A 107 -2.43 -15.69 13.05
N GLY A 108 -1.96 -14.45 12.85
CA GLY A 108 -0.55 -14.08 12.97
C GLY A 108 0.36 -14.77 11.94
N GLN A 109 -0.23 -15.37 10.90
CA GLN A 109 0.48 -16.10 9.84
C GLN A 109 0.82 -15.13 8.71
N LEU A 110 2.06 -14.64 8.70
CA LEU A 110 2.52 -13.72 7.67
C LEU A 110 2.90 -14.48 6.40
N THR A 111 2.40 -14.02 5.26
CA THR A 111 2.80 -14.50 3.92
C THR A 111 3.03 -13.31 2.99
N LYS A 112 3.59 -13.56 1.80
CA LYS A 112 3.66 -12.58 0.70
C LYS A 112 2.28 -12.00 0.34
N LYS A 113 1.20 -12.77 0.54
CA LYS A 113 -0.18 -12.33 0.25
C LYS A 113 -0.67 -11.22 1.17
N ALA A 114 -0.04 -11.04 2.34
CA ALA A 114 -0.37 -9.92 3.22
C ALA A 114 -0.11 -8.57 2.52
N ASP A 115 1.05 -8.41 1.87
CA ASP A 115 1.35 -7.21 1.07
C ASP A 115 0.43 -7.08 -0.15
N VAL A 116 0.02 -8.20 -0.76
CA VAL A 116 -0.91 -8.19 -1.91
C VAL A 116 -2.28 -7.65 -1.49
N TYR A 117 -2.78 -8.04 -0.32
CA TYR A 117 -4.01 -7.49 0.23
C TYR A 117 -3.87 -5.99 0.50
N SER A 118 -2.80 -5.57 1.18
CA SER A 118 -2.53 -4.16 1.44
C SER A 118 -2.42 -3.34 0.16
N PHE A 119 -1.80 -3.91 -0.89
CA PHE A 119 -1.76 -3.32 -2.22
C PHE A 119 -3.15 -3.17 -2.85
N GLY A 120 -4.04 -4.15 -2.66
CA GLY A 120 -5.45 -4.04 -3.08
C GLY A 120 -6.18 -2.86 -2.44
N VAL A 121 -5.98 -2.64 -1.15
CA VAL A 121 -6.53 -1.45 -0.45
C VAL A 121 -5.94 -0.16 -1.03
N LEU A 122 -4.63 -0.13 -1.27
CA LEU A 122 -3.96 1.01 -1.90
C LEU A 122 -4.51 1.29 -3.31
N LEU A 123 -4.81 0.26 -4.12
CA LEU A 123 -5.44 0.43 -5.43
C LEU A 123 -6.80 1.13 -5.31
N LEU A 124 -7.62 0.74 -4.32
CA LEU A 124 -8.91 1.41 -4.08
C LEU A 124 -8.72 2.89 -3.74
N GLU A 125 -7.73 3.22 -2.91
CA GLU A 125 -7.41 4.63 -2.60
C GLU A 125 -6.97 5.40 -3.85
N ILE A 126 -6.12 4.81 -4.68
CA ILE A 126 -5.63 5.43 -5.91
C ILE A 126 -6.78 5.64 -6.91
N VAL A 127 -7.69 4.68 -7.07
CA VAL A 127 -8.78 4.79 -8.04
C VAL A 127 -9.87 5.75 -7.54
N SER A 128 -10.26 5.64 -6.28
CA SER A 128 -11.34 6.46 -5.70
C SER A 128 -10.90 7.89 -5.35
N GLY A 129 -9.61 8.10 -5.09
CA GLY A 129 -9.13 9.35 -4.48
C GLY A 129 -9.63 9.55 -3.03
N ARG A 130 -10.10 8.49 -2.36
CA ARG A 130 -10.58 8.51 -0.97
C ARG A 130 -9.62 7.77 -0.06
N TRP A 131 -9.59 8.16 1.21
CA TRP A 131 -8.90 7.41 2.26
C TRP A 131 -9.58 6.05 2.46
N HIS A 132 -8.80 5.01 2.82
CA HIS A 132 -9.36 3.71 3.16
C HIS A 132 -10.38 3.78 4.32
N THR A 133 -10.22 4.75 5.23
CA THR A 133 -11.20 5.11 6.26
C THR A 133 -11.42 6.62 6.28
N ASP A 134 -12.66 7.09 6.19
CA ASP A 134 -13.01 8.50 6.36
C ASP A 134 -14.13 8.68 7.40
N PRO A 135 -13.80 9.07 8.65
CA PRO A 135 -14.78 9.19 9.73
C PRO A 135 -15.76 10.35 9.55
N ARG A 136 -15.56 11.22 8.55
CA ARG A 136 -16.44 12.34 8.25
C ARG A 136 -17.66 11.92 7.42
N LEU A 137 -17.65 10.70 6.88
CA LEU A 137 -18.73 10.16 6.05
C LEU A 137 -19.77 9.40 6.90
N PRO A 138 -20.98 9.18 6.36
CA PRO A 138 -21.97 8.29 6.98
C PRO A 138 -21.39 6.90 7.19
N LEU A 139 -21.85 6.19 8.24
CA LEU A 139 -21.27 4.92 8.69
C LEU A 139 -21.08 3.90 7.55
N GLN A 140 -22.07 3.77 6.67
CA GLN A 140 -22.06 2.89 5.50
C GLN A 140 -20.98 3.21 4.45
N ASP A 141 -20.44 4.42 4.46
CA ASP A 141 -19.44 4.92 3.51
C ASP A 141 -18.08 5.16 4.18
N GLN A 142 -17.94 4.91 5.49
CA GLN A 142 -16.70 5.20 6.22
C GLN A 142 -15.55 4.32 5.76
N PHE A 143 -15.82 3.06 5.42
CA PHE A 143 -14.80 2.08 5.01
C PHE A 143 -14.83 1.88 3.51
N LEU A 144 -13.78 2.33 2.83
CA LEU A 144 -13.69 2.27 1.37
C LEU A 144 -13.79 0.83 0.83
N LEU A 145 -13.22 -0.13 1.55
CA LEU A 145 -13.27 -1.54 1.16
C LEU A 145 -14.72 -2.08 1.18
N GLU A 146 -15.49 -1.73 2.21
CA GLU A 146 -16.89 -2.14 2.32
C GLU A 146 -17.73 -1.48 1.23
N THR A 147 -17.54 -0.18 1.00
CA THR A 147 -18.22 0.53 -0.09
C THR A 147 -17.91 -0.09 -1.45
N ALA A 148 -16.63 -0.42 -1.72
CA ALA A 148 -16.23 -1.06 -2.98
C ALA A 148 -16.86 -2.45 -3.14
N TRP A 149 -16.98 -3.21 -2.05
CA TRP A 149 -17.63 -4.51 -2.05
C TRP A 149 -19.13 -4.41 -2.37
N THR A 150 -19.84 -3.49 -1.71
CA THR A 150 -21.28 -3.27 -1.96
C THR A 150 -21.55 -2.86 -3.41
N LEU A 151 -20.69 -2.01 -4.01
CA LEU A 151 -20.82 -1.61 -5.41
C LEU A 151 -20.50 -2.75 -6.41
N TYR A 152 -19.72 -3.74 -6.00
CA TYR A 152 -19.43 -4.92 -6.82
C TYR A 152 -20.58 -5.93 -6.79
N GLU A 153 -21.28 -6.05 -5.66
CA GLU A 153 -22.42 -6.97 -5.51
C GLU A 153 -23.75 -6.41 -6.07
N SER A 154 -23.83 -5.11 -6.35
CA SER A 154 -25.01 -4.44 -6.91
C SER A 154 -25.15 -4.61 -8.43
#